data_AF-A0A7X2SYI9-F1
#
_entry.id   AF-A0A7X2SYI9-F1
#
_cell.length_a   1.000
_cell.length_b   1.000
_cell.length_c   1.000
_cell.angle_alpha   90.00
_cell.angle_beta   90.00
_cell.angle_gamma   90.00
#
_symmetry.space_group_name_H-M   'P 1'
#
loop_
_entity.id
_entity.type
_entity.pdbx_description
1 polymer ?
#
loop_
_entity_poly.entity_id
_entity_poly.type
_entity_poly.pdbx_seq_one_letter_code
_entity_poly.pdbx_strand_id
1 'polypeptide(L)'
;MKPLWYAVSLLTGSLLWSSAAPAQPSASGALLQQMEQASQNLNYEFAYINVSRIGIESLRYRHAVIDNRIFAQLLQMDGPRREVIQRGNDISYFEPGLDPFS
;
A
#
# COMPACT_ATOMS: atom_id res chain seq x y z
N MET A 1 -7.60 -11.56 61.13
CA MET A 1 -8.56 -12.12 60.14
C MET A 1 -9.02 -11.11 59.06
N LYS A 2 -8.32 -9.98 58.86
CA LYS A 2 -8.65 -8.97 57.83
C LYS A 2 -7.86 -9.03 56.50
N PRO A 3 -6.66 -9.64 56.38
CA PRO A 3 -5.91 -9.60 55.11
C PRO A 3 -6.43 -10.60 54.07
N LEU A 4 -7.17 -11.62 54.50
CA LEU A 4 -7.71 -12.66 53.62
C LEU A 4 -8.87 -12.16 52.75
N TRP A 5 -9.62 -11.16 53.22
CA TRP A 5 -10.69 -10.54 52.44
C TRP A 5 -10.17 -9.69 51.28
N TYR A 6 -9.07 -8.96 51.47
CA TYR A 6 -8.46 -8.14 50.40
C TYR A 6 -7.90 -9.00 49.27
N ALA A 7 -7.34 -10.17 49.58
CA ALA A 7 -6.82 -11.10 48.57
C ALA A 7 -7.94 -11.67 47.67
N VAL A 8 -9.11 -11.94 48.25
CA VAL A 8 -10.27 -12.44 47.49
C VAL A 8 -10.84 -11.36 46.56
N SER A 9 -10.84 -10.08 46.98
CA SER A 9 -11.29 -8.96 46.14
C SER A 9 -10.37 -8.69 44.95
N LEU A 10 -9.06 -8.90 45.08
CA LEU A 10 -8.10 -8.72 44.00
C LEU A 10 -8.21 -9.82 42.94
N LEU A 11 -8.47 -11.07 43.35
CA LEU A 11 -8.63 -12.22 42.44
C LEU A 11 -9.93 -12.17 41.62
N THR A 12 -11.01 -11.61 42.17
CA THR A 12 -12.28 -11.46 41.43
C THR A 12 -12.27 -10.28 40.45
N GLY A 13 -11.45 -9.25 40.69
CA GLY A 13 -11.30 -8.10 39.79
C GLY A 13 -10.63 -8.43 38.44
N SER A 14 -9.75 -9.43 38.41
CA SER A 14 -9.04 -9.86 37.20
C SER A 14 -9.90 -10.62 36.18
N LEU A 15 -11.08 -11.10 36.57
CA LEU A 15 -12.01 -11.81 35.67
C LEU A 15 -12.88 -10.86 34.84
N LEU A 16 -12.87 -9.56 35.15
CA LEU A 16 -13.62 -8.53 34.42
C LEU A 16 -12.78 -7.79 33.36
N TRP A 17 -11.55 -8.26 33.09
CA TRP A 17 -10.88 -7.90 31.85
C TRP A 17 -11.58 -8.61 30.68
N SER A 18 -12.67 -8.01 30.23
CA SER A 18 -13.18 -8.21 28.89
C SER A 18 -12.02 -8.01 27.94
N SER A 19 -11.51 -9.09 27.36
CA SER A 19 -10.66 -9.00 26.19
C SER A 19 -11.49 -8.25 25.16
N ALA A 20 -11.18 -6.98 24.93
CA ALA A 20 -11.70 -6.26 23.79
C ALA A 20 -11.16 -7.02 22.57
N ALA A 21 -11.98 -7.93 22.03
CA ALA A 21 -11.68 -8.53 20.75
C ALA A 21 -11.53 -7.36 19.78
N PRO A 22 -10.37 -7.22 19.10
CA PRO A 22 -10.24 -6.18 18.10
C PRO A 22 -11.41 -6.37 17.14
N ALA A 23 -12.21 -5.32 16.96
CA ALA A 23 -13.28 -5.32 15.98
C ALA A 23 -12.64 -5.73 14.66
N GLN A 24 -12.94 -6.94 14.18
CA GLN A 24 -12.41 -7.40 12.91
C GLN A 24 -12.86 -6.34 11.89
N PRO A 25 -11.94 -5.62 11.23
CA PRO A 25 -12.33 -4.80 10.11
C PRO A 25 -13.14 -5.72 9.19
N SER A 26 -14.29 -5.22 8.71
CA SER A 26 -15.12 -5.98 7.77
C SER A 26 -14.21 -6.62 6.73
N ALA A 27 -14.44 -7.90 6.38
CA ALA A 27 -13.50 -8.65 5.56
C ALA A 27 -13.04 -7.89 4.29
N SER A 28 -13.93 -7.06 3.72
CA SER A 28 -13.63 -6.14 2.62
C SER A 28 -12.61 -5.03 2.97
N GLY A 29 -12.73 -4.39 4.14
CA GLY A 29 -11.78 -3.38 4.60
C GLY A 29 -10.39 -3.96 4.86
N ALA A 30 -10.33 -5.17 5.42
CA ALA A 30 -9.08 -5.88 5.60
C ALA A 30 -8.39 -6.19 4.25
N LEU A 31 -9.16 -6.59 3.23
CA LEU A 31 -8.63 -6.85 1.89
C LEU A 31 -8.09 -5.58 1.21
N LEU A 32 -8.77 -4.44 1.37
CA LEU A 32 -8.26 -3.16 0.83
C LEU A 32 -6.97 -2.74 1.52
N GLN A 33 -6.85 -2.96 2.83
CA GLN A 33 -5.61 -2.70 3.56
C GLN A 33 -4.47 -3.61 3.10
N GLN A 34 -4.76 -4.89 2.84
CA GLN A 34 -3.77 -5.82 2.28
C GLN A 34 -3.36 -5.42 0.86
N MET A 35 -4.31 -4.96 0.04
CA MET A 35 -4.03 -4.45 -1.30
C MET A 35 -3.08 -3.25 -1.25
N GLU A 36 -3.33 -2.30 -0.35
CA GLU A 36 -2.47 -1.13 -0.18
C GLU A 36 -1.07 -1.50 0.34
N GLN A 37 -1.00 -2.46 1.26
CA GLN A 37 0.30 -2.99 1.69
C GLN A 37 1.04 -3.69 0.55
N ALA A 38 0.34 -4.45 -0.28
CA ALA A 38 0.94 -5.14 -1.42
C ALA A 38 1.45 -4.15 -2.49
N SER A 39 0.66 -3.12 -2.81
CA SER A 39 1.02 -2.11 -3.81
C SER A 39 2.27 -1.33 -3.42
N GLN A 40 2.46 -1.03 -2.12
CA GLN A 40 3.60 -0.24 -1.65
C GLN A 40 4.87 -1.05 -1.35
N ASN A 41 4.76 -2.36 -1.09
CA ASN A 41 5.89 -3.13 -0.53
C ASN A 41 6.41 -4.24 -1.44
N LEU A 42 5.62 -4.73 -2.39
CA LEU A 42 6.05 -5.83 -3.25
C LEU A 42 6.84 -5.33 -4.46
N ASN A 43 7.74 -6.19 -4.97
CA ASN A 43 8.38 -5.97 -6.26
C ASN A 43 7.52 -6.67 -7.34
N TYR A 44 7.00 -5.90 -8.31
CA TYR A 44 6.09 -6.43 -9.32
C TYR A 44 6.09 -5.63 -10.61
N GLU A 45 5.53 -6.24 -11.65
CA GLU A 45 5.25 -5.63 -12.94
C GLU A 45 3.81 -5.99 -13.35
N PHE A 46 3.04 -4.99 -13.80
CA PHE A 46 1.74 -5.21 -14.44
C PHE A 46 1.71 -4.51 -15.80
N ALA A 47 1.29 -5.26 -16.82
CA ALA A 47 0.87 -4.70 -18.10
C ALA A 47 -0.66 -4.64 -18.11
N TYR A 48 -1.22 -3.46 -18.38
CA TYR A 48 -2.67 -3.23 -18.31
C TYR A 48 -3.10 -2.24 -19.39
N ILE A 49 -4.41 -2.17 -19.61
CA ILE A 49 -5.02 -1.18 -20.49
C ILE A 49 -5.79 -0.15 -19.65
N ASN A 50 -5.61 1.12 -19.97
CA ASN A 50 -6.43 2.20 -19.44
C ASN A 50 -7.53 2.53 -20.45
N VAL A 51 -8.79 2.39 -20.05
CA VAL A 51 -9.96 2.58 -20.93
C VAL A 51 -10.70 3.84 -20.50
N SER A 52 -10.82 4.80 -21.41
CA SER A 52 -11.54 6.04 -21.19
C SER A 52 -12.39 6.40 -22.42
N ARG A 53 -13.17 7.49 -22.32
CA ARG A 53 -13.90 8.03 -23.49
C ARG A 53 -12.98 8.56 -24.59
N ILE A 54 -11.72 8.87 -24.26
CA ILE A 54 -10.74 9.43 -25.20
C ILE A 54 -10.05 8.31 -26.00
N GLY A 55 -9.98 7.09 -25.44
CA GLY A 55 -9.40 5.94 -26.10
C GLY A 55 -8.95 4.84 -25.13
N ILE A 56 -8.19 3.89 -25.68
CA ILE A 56 -7.56 2.80 -24.94
C ILE A 56 -6.05 3.01 -25.01
N GLU A 57 -5.38 2.98 -23.86
CA GLU A 57 -3.92 3.13 -23.77
C GLU A 57 -3.32 1.84 -23.17
N SER A 58 -2.32 1.26 -23.85
CA SER A 58 -1.52 0.18 -23.28
C SER A 58 -0.39 0.73 -22.41
N LEU A 59 -0.38 0.33 -21.14
CA LEU A 59 0.54 0.82 -20.11
C LEU A 59 1.23 -0.35 -19.42
N ARG A 60 2.48 -0.12 -19.03
CA ARG A 60 3.23 -1.00 -18.14
C ARG A 60 3.67 -0.24 -16.90
N TYR A 61 3.28 -0.75 -15.73
CA TYR A 61 3.72 -0.24 -14.44
C TYR A 61 4.65 -1.24 -13.77
N ARG A 62 5.79 -0.76 -13.28
CA ARG A 62 6.73 -1.52 -12.47
C ARG A 62 6.91 -0.83 -11.13
N HIS A 63 6.98 -1.62 -10.08
CA HIS A 63 7.24 -1.16 -8.74
C HIS A 63 8.30 -2.06 -8.09
N ALA A 64 9.24 -1.45 -7.38
CA ALA A 64 10.22 -2.14 -6.58
C ALA A 64 10.59 -1.33 -5.34
N VAL A 65 10.86 -2.03 -4.24
CA VAL A 65 11.46 -1.46 -3.03
C VAL A 65 12.88 -2.00 -2.92
N ILE A 66 13.86 -1.10 -2.99
CA ILE A 66 15.29 -1.42 -2.92
C ILE A 66 15.90 -0.50 -1.85
N ASP A 67 16.61 -1.06 -0.88
CA ASP A 67 17.22 -0.31 0.23
C ASP A 67 16.23 0.64 0.93
N ASN A 68 15.01 0.16 1.19
CA ASN A 68 13.93 0.93 1.80
C ASN A 68 13.49 2.18 0.99
N ARG A 69 13.85 2.25 -0.28
CA ARG A 69 13.46 3.30 -1.22
C ARG A 69 12.57 2.73 -2.32
N ILE A 70 11.51 3.46 -2.64
CA ILE A 70 10.58 3.09 -3.70
C ILE A 70 11.16 3.48 -5.06
N PHE A 71 11.07 2.56 -6.01
CA PHE A 71 11.38 2.77 -7.41
C PHE A 71 10.15 2.35 -8.22
N ALA A 72 9.70 3.22 -9.12
CA ALA A 72 8.59 2.89 -9.98
C ALA A 72 8.81 3.41 -11.40
N GLN A 73 8.19 2.74 -12.37
CA GLN A 73 8.21 3.14 -13.77
C GLN A 73 6.80 2.96 -14.33
N LEU A 74 6.24 4.03 -14.90
CA LEU A 74 5.07 3.96 -15.76
C LEU A 74 5.51 4.22 -17.20
N LEU A 75 5.27 3.25 -18.07
CA LEU A 75 5.65 3.31 -19.47
C LEU A 75 4.43 3.17 -20.37
N GLN A 76 4.30 4.08 -21.32
CA GLN A 76 3.38 3.91 -22.44
C GLN A 76 3.96 2.97 -23.48
N MET A 77 3.21 1.92 -23.79
CA MET A 77 3.66 0.83 -24.67
C MET A 77 3.35 1.10 -26.14
N ASP A 78 2.35 1.94 -26.43
CA ASP A 78 1.89 2.26 -27.78
C ASP A 78 2.19 3.72 -28.15
N GLY A 79 2.61 3.98 -29.38
CA GLY A 79 2.85 5.34 -29.88
C GLY A 79 4.17 5.95 -29.38
N PRO A 80 4.24 7.29 -29.23
CA PRO A 80 5.44 7.97 -28.73
C PRO A 80 5.79 7.49 -27.32
N ARG A 81 7.07 7.16 -27.11
CA ARG A 81 7.55 6.63 -25.83
C ARG A 81 7.49 7.70 -24.74
N ARG A 82 6.41 7.69 -23.96
CA ARG A 82 6.24 8.50 -22.73
C ARG A 82 6.50 7.63 -21.51
N GLU A 83 7.29 8.17 -20.58
CA GLU A 83 7.75 7.41 -19.43
C GLU A 83 7.82 8.32 -18.19
N VAL A 84 7.35 7.81 -17.05
CA VAL A 84 7.45 8.45 -15.74
C VAL A 84 8.24 7.52 -14.84
N ILE A 85 9.31 8.02 -14.22
CA ILE A 85 10.17 7.25 -13.32
C ILE A 85 10.15 7.87 -11.94
N GLN A 86 9.84 7.08 -10.93
CA GLN A 86 9.99 7.45 -9.53
C GLN A 86 11.29 6.88 -8.96
N ARG A 87 12.07 7.71 -8.27
CA ARG A 87 13.24 7.31 -7.46
C ARG A 87 13.11 7.95 -6.08
N GLY A 88 12.61 7.19 -5.11
CA GLY A 88 12.24 7.72 -3.81
C GLY A 88 11.12 8.74 -3.93
N ASN A 89 11.41 9.99 -3.58
CA ASN A 89 10.46 11.10 -3.66
C ASN A 89 10.55 11.88 -4.97
N ASP A 90 11.56 11.60 -5.80
CA ASP A 90 11.78 12.30 -7.07
C ASP A 90 11.00 11.59 -8.18
N ILE A 91 10.22 12.36 -8.94
CA ILE A 91 9.45 11.86 -10.09
C ILE A 91 9.96 12.56 -11.34
N SER A 92 10.52 11.81 -12.28
CA SER A 92 11.03 12.34 -13.55
C SER A 92 10.12 11.97 -14.72
N TYR A 93 9.94 12.91 -15.63
CA TYR A 93 9.14 12.74 -16.85
C TYR A 93 10.03 12.71 -18.09
N PHE A 94 9.76 11.78 -18.99
CA PHE A 94 10.46 11.60 -20.26
C PHE A 94 9.44 11.52 -21.39
N GLU A 95 9.50 12.45 -22.33
CA GLU A 95 8.63 12.51 -23.49
C GLU A 95 9.44 12.94 -24.73
N PRO A 96 9.16 12.39 -25.93
CA PRO A 96 9.90 12.78 -27.12
C PRO A 96 9.64 14.25 -27.47
N GLY A 97 10.71 15.01 -27.71
CA GLY A 97 10.63 16.43 -28.08
C GLY A 97 10.65 17.40 -26.91
N LEU A 98 10.76 16.90 -25.67
CA LEU A 98 10.97 17.72 -24.47
C LEU A 98 12.22 17.25 -23.74
N ASP A 99 12.94 18.19 -23.12
CA ASP A 99 14.01 17.84 -22.20
C ASP A 99 13.42 17.22 -20.92
N PRO A 100 14.04 16.17 -20.35
CA PRO A 100 13.55 15.55 -19.12
C PRO A 100 13.48 16.55 -17.96
N PHE A 101 12.43 16.45 -17.16
CA PHE A 101 12.22 17.30 -15.97
C PHE A 101 11.79 16.46 -14.77
N SER A 102 11.93 17.02 -13.56
CA SER A 102 11.54 16.39 -12.28
C SER A 102 10.91 17.40 -11.34
#